data_AF-A0A915HG98-F1
#
_entry.id   AF-A0A915HG98-F1
#
_cell.length_a   1.000
_cell.length_b   1.000
_cell.length_c   1.000
_cell.angle_alpha   90.00
_cell.angle_beta   90.00
_cell.angle_gamma   90.00
#
_symmetry.space_group_name_H-M   'P 1'
#
loop_
_entity.id
_entity.type
_entity.pdbx_description
1 polymer ?
#
loop_
_entity_poly.entity_id
_entity_poly.type
_entity_poly.pdbx_seq_one_letter_code
_entity_poly.pdbx_strand_id
1 'polypeptide(L)'
;MPTEQNDPQACIAFSMKRVFHDLKFCSKPVGTKKLTKSFGWDTNESFLQHDVHALCRFLLDNLESTMKNTPVQNTIPNLFQGKMKSYIRCKNVKFESRREELFYDIQLNVKGKLDSKSLIF
;
A
#
# COMPACT_ATOMS: atom_id res chain seq x y z
N MET A 1 -10.08 -14.74 -1.50
CA MET A 1 -9.09 -14.99 -0.43
C MET A 1 -9.69 -15.94 0.59
N PRO A 2 -9.10 -17.13 0.79
CA PRO A 2 -9.47 -18.00 1.90
C PRO A 2 -9.09 -17.31 3.21
N THR A 3 -10.07 -17.01 4.05
CA THR A 3 -9.86 -16.43 5.40
C THR A 3 -10.48 -17.29 6.49
N GLU A 4 -10.84 -18.53 6.16
CA GLU A 4 -11.65 -19.42 7.00
C GLU A 4 -10.83 -20.19 8.05
N GLN A 5 -9.50 -20.22 7.93
CA GLN A 5 -8.60 -20.95 8.84
C GLN A 5 -7.72 -20.06 9.73
N ASN A 6 -7.81 -18.73 9.60
CA ASN A 6 -6.96 -17.83 10.38
C ASN A 6 -7.69 -17.35 11.63
N ASP A 7 -6.96 -17.14 12.73
CA ASP A 7 -7.49 -16.45 13.90
C ASP A 7 -8.09 -15.10 13.47
N PRO A 8 -9.42 -14.91 13.61
CA PRO A 8 -10.11 -13.70 13.19
C PRO A 8 -9.57 -12.42 13.82
N GLN A 9 -8.86 -12.52 14.96
CA GLN A 9 -8.29 -11.37 15.65
C GLN A 9 -6.87 -11.01 15.18
N ALA A 10 -6.13 -11.95 14.60
CA ALA A 10 -4.74 -11.74 14.17
C ALA A 10 -4.59 -11.53 12.65
N CYS A 11 -5.65 -11.77 11.86
CA CYS A 11 -5.57 -11.68 10.40
C CYS A 11 -5.99 -10.30 9.86
N ILE A 12 -5.02 -9.53 9.38
CA ILE A 12 -5.22 -8.20 8.76
C ILE A 12 -6.24 -8.27 7.60
N ALA A 13 -6.09 -9.24 6.70
CA ALA A 13 -6.97 -9.38 5.55
C ALA A 13 -8.44 -9.64 5.97
N PHE A 14 -8.67 -10.41 7.03
CA PHE A 14 -10.01 -10.66 7.55
C PHE A 14 -10.60 -9.41 8.20
N SER A 15 -9.84 -8.72 9.05
CA SER A 15 -10.25 -7.45 9.65
C SER A 15 -10.58 -6.39 8.59
N MET A 16 -9.80 -6.33 7.50
CA MET A 16 -10.03 -5.38 6.41
C MET A 16 -11.28 -5.73 5.59
N LYS A 17 -11.51 -7.02 5.29
CA LYS A 17 -12.77 -7.48 4.68
C LYS A 17 -13.98 -7.08 5.51
N ARG A 18 -13.91 -7.25 6.82
CA ARG A 18 -14.97 -6.85 7.74
C ARG A 18 -15.24 -5.35 7.67
N VAL A 19 -14.19 -4.53 7.70
CA VAL A 19 -14.34 -3.06 7.58
C VAL A 19 -15.01 -2.71 6.25
N PHE A 20 -14.60 -3.31 5.12
CA PHE A 20 -15.24 -3.06 3.82
C PHE A 20 -16.69 -3.55 3.75
N HIS A 21 -16.99 -4.69 4.38
CA HIS A 21 -18.36 -5.18 4.52
C HIS A 21 -19.22 -4.18 5.30
N ASP A 22 -18.78 -3.81 6.49
CA ASP A 22 -19.52 -2.90 7.37
C ASP A 22 -19.67 -1.52 6.71
N LEU A 23 -18.66 -1.03 5.96
CA LEU A 23 -18.76 0.23 5.20
C LEU A 23 -19.80 0.15 4.07
N LYS A 24 -19.99 -1.02 3.48
CA LYS A 24 -20.95 -1.22 2.38
C LYS A 24 -22.38 -1.35 2.87
N PHE A 25 -22.60 -1.96 4.04
CA PHE A 25 -23.93 -2.37 4.49
C PHE A 25 -24.44 -1.66 5.74
N CYS A 26 -23.58 -1.08 6.58
CA CYS A 26 -24.02 -0.37 7.77
C CYS A 26 -24.29 1.11 7.49
N SER A 27 -25.37 1.63 8.08
CA SER A 27 -25.72 3.06 8.09
C SER A 27 -25.06 3.84 9.23
N LYS A 28 -24.29 3.16 10.09
CA LYS A 28 -23.60 3.74 11.25
C LYS A 28 -22.09 3.82 10.99
N PRO A 29 -21.37 4.73 11.66
CA PRO A 29 -19.91 4.78 11.58
C PRO A 29 -19.26 3.44 11.91
N VAL A 30 -18.34 2.99 11.05
CA VAL A 30 -17.68 1.69 11.17
C VAL A 30 -16.48 1.81 12.12
N GLY A 31 -16.45 0.97 13.15
CA GLY A 31 -15.34 0.93 14.10
C GLY A 31 -14.14 0.14 13.56
N THR A 32 -12.94 0.72 13.65
CA THR A 32 -11.68 0.12 13.18
C THR A 32 -10.86 -0.58 14.27
N LYS A 33 -11.37 -0.70 15.50
CA LYS A 33 -10.64 -1.29 16.64
C LYS A 33 -10.10 -2.71 16.38
N LYS A 34 -10.83 -3.52 15.60
CA LYS A 34 -10.38 -4.88 15.24
C LYS A 34 -9.27 -4.87 14.20
N LEU A 35 -9.26 -3.86 13.34
CA LEU A 35 -8.21 -3.65 12.35
C LEU A 35 -6.91 -3.19 13.02
N THR A 36 -6.96 -2.19 13.91
CA THR A 36 -5.77 -1.74 14.64
C THR A 36 -5.19 -2.84 15.53
N LYS A 37 -6.05 -3.61 16.21
CA LYS A 37 -5.61 -4.80 16.97
C LYS A 37 -4.90 -5.83 16.09
N SER A 38 -5.34 -6.04 14.84
CA SER A 38 -4.68 -6.96 13.92
C SER A 38 -3.31 -6.48 13.42
N PHE A 39 -2.97 -5.20 13.61
CA PHE A 39 -1.62 -4.68 13.38
C PHE A 39 -0.67 -4.96 14.56
N GLY A 40 -1.20 -5.48 15.66
CA GLY A 40 -0.50 -5.56 16.93
C GLY A 40 -0.56 -4.27 17.74
N TRP A 41 -1.30 -3.26 17.29
CA TRP A 41 -1.40 -2.00 18.00
C TRP A 41 -2.31 -2.10 19.21
N ASP A 42 -1.79 -1.75 20.37
CA ASP A 42 -2.58 -1.59 21.58
C ASP A 42 -3.39 -0.28 21.57
N THR A 43 -4.13 -0.03 22.65
CA THR A 43 -4.96 1.18 22.76
C THR A 43 -4.11 2.45 22.76
N ASN A 44 -2.86 2.41 23.25
CA ASN A 44 -1.95 3.55 23.31
C ASN A 44 -1.30 3.82 21.95
N GLU A 45 -0.86 2.78 21.24
CA GLU A 45 -0.30 2.88 19.88
C GLU A 45 -1.32 3.35 18.86
N SER A 46 -2.61 3.12 19.13
CA SER A 46 -3.73 3.65 18.32
C SER A 46 -3.89 5.17 18.44
N PHE A 47 -3.32 5.81 19.47
CA PHE A 47 -3.31 7.27 19.61
C PHE A 47 -2.06 7.93 19.04
N LEU A 48 -1.06 7.14 18.62
CA LEU A 48 0.13 7.66 17.96
C LEU A 48 -0.21 8.11 16.53
N GLN A 49 0.40 9.22 16.11
CA GLN A 49 0.31 9.67 14.73
C GLN A 49 1.24 8.83 13.87
N HIS A 50 0.66 8.11 12.92
CA HIS A 50 1.40 7.30 11.96
C HIS A 50 1.49 8.02 10.62
N ASP A 51 2.61 7.83 9.92
CA ASP A 51 2.74 8.25 8.53
C ASP A 51 1.77 7.44 7.65
N VAL A 52 0.91 8.15 6.91
CA VAL A 52 -0.08 7.54 6.02
C VAL A 52 0.57 6.71 4.91
N HIS A 53 1.74 7.12 4.43
CA HIS A 53 2.48 6.41 3.38
C HIS A 53 3.00 5.08 3.91
N ALA A 54 3.59 5.09 5.11
CA ALA A 54 4.08 3.88 5.76
C ALA A 54 2.95 2.89 6.05
N LEU A 55 1.80 3.37 6.56
CA LEU A 55 0.62 2.54 6.80
C LEU A 55 0.07 1.94 5.50
N CYS A 56 -0.01 2.74 4.42
CA CYS A 56 -0.50 2.28 3.12
C CYS A 56 0.40 1.14 2.58
N ARG A 57 1.73 1.33 2.62
CA ARG A 57 2.68 0.32 2.16
C ARG A 57 2.57 -0.97 2.98
N PHE A 58 2.53 -0.84 4.30
CA PHE A 58 2.35 -1.98 5.21
C PHE A 58 1.08 -2.78 4.90
N LEU A 59 -0.04 -2.10 4.66
CA LEU A 59 -1.30 -2.75 4.32
C LEU A 59 -1.26 -3.47 2.97
N LEU A 60 -0.74 -2.81 1.93
CA LEU A 60 -0.64 -3.39 0.59
C LEU A 60 0.26 -4.62 0.59
N ASP A 61 1.40 -4.58 1.27
CA ASP A 61 2.34 -5.70 1.34
C ASP A 61 1.74 -6.91 2.11
N ASN A 62 1.01 -6.65 3.21
CA ASN A 62 0.30 -7.70 3.95
C ASN A 62 -0.81 -8.34 3.10
N LEU A 63 -1.57 -7.53 2.36
CA LEU A 63 -2.60 -8.01 1.46
C LEU A 63 -1.99 -8.81 0.31
N GLU A 64 -0.95 -8.30 -0.35
CA GLU A 64 -0.26 -9.00 -1.44
C GLU A 64 0.26 -10.36 -0.95
N SER A 65 0.90 -10.40 0.22
CA SER A 65 1.35 -11.64 0.85
C SER A 65 0.20 -12.63 1.12
N THR A 66 -0.92 -12.15 1.65
CA THR A 66 -2.11 -12.99 1.94
C THR A 66 -2.82 -13.47 0.67
N MET A 67 -2.72 -12.73 -0.43
CA MET A 67 -3.30 -13.10 -1.71
C MET A 67 -2.45 -14.11 -2.49
N LYS A 68 -1.17 -14.32 -2.13
CA LYS A 68 -0.30 -15.32 -2.78
C LYS A 68 -0.95 -16.70 -2.74
N ASN A 69 -0.81 -17.45 -3.83
CA ASN A 69 -1.40 -18.79 -4.00
C ASN A 69 -2.94 -18.81 -3.99
N THR A 70 -3.57 -17.66 -4.25
CA THR A 70 -5.03 -17.56 -4.42
C THR A 70 -5.36 -17.07 -5.83
N PRO A 71 -6.60 -17.25 -6.32
CA PRO A 71 -7.00 -16.75 -7.66
C PRO A 71 -6.82 -15.24 -7.85
N VAL A 72 -6.63 -14.48 -6.77
CA VAL A 72 -6.52 -13.01 -6.78
C VAL A 72 -5.10 -12.51 -6.49
N GLN A 73 -4.08 -13.38 -6.55
CA GLN A 73 -2.68 -13.08 -6.20
C GLN A 73 -2.14 -11.79 -6.83
N ASN A 74 -2.41 -11.53 -8.10
CA ASN A 74 -1.82 -10.40 -8.83
C ASN A 74 -2.66 -9.12 -8.75
N THR A 75 -3.70 -9.07 -7.91
CA THR A 75 -4.60 -7.92 -7.87
C THR A 75 -3.88 -6.63 -7.45
N ILE A 76 -3.03 -6.70 -6.42
CA ILE A 76 -2.31 -5.52 -5.92
C ILE A 76 -1.27 -5.03 -6.94
N PRO A 77 -0.38 -5.89 -7.48
CA PRO A 77 0.51 -5.48 -8.57
C PRO A 77 -0.24 -4.92 -9.78
N ASN A 78 -1.32 -5.56 -10.22
CA ASN A 78 -2.06 -5.09 -11.40
C ASN A 78 -2.70 -3.71 -11.23
N LEU A 79 -3.03 -3.32 -10.00
CA LEU A 79 -3.65 -2.02 -9.71
C LEU A 79 -2.63 -0.92 -9.42
N PHE A 80 -1.52 -1.24 -8.77
CA PHE A 80 -0.62 -0.24 -8.21
C PHE A 80 0.82 -0.29 -8.74
N GLN A 81 1.25 -1.41 -9.34
CA GLN A 81 2.63 -1.57 -9.77
C GLN A 81 2.87 -0.87 -11.12
N GLY A 82 3.84 0.05 -11.11
CA GLY A 82 4.42 0.65 -12.29
C GLY A 82 5.87 0.21 -12.52
N LYS A 83 6.41 0.56 -13.69
CA LYS A 83 7.81 0.36 -14.06
C LYS A 83 8.47 1.70 -14.31
N MET A 84 9.59 1.95 -13.64
CA MET A 84 10.43 3.11 -13.85
C MET A 84 11.74 2.67 -14.48
N LYS A 85 12.25 3.47 -15.41
CA LYS A 85 13.55 3.24 -16.04
C LYS A 85 14.48 4.40 -15.74
N SER A 86 15.51 4.13 -14.95
CA SER A 86 16.58 5.07 -14.62
C SER A 86 17.73 4.89 -15.62
N TYR A 87 18.22 6.00 -16.19
CA TYR A 87 19.34 5.97 -17.12
C TYR A 87 20.44 6.95 -16.70
N ILE A 88 21.69 6.53 -16.87
CA ILE A 88 22.88 7.35 -16.65
C ILE A 88 23.68 7.33 -17.94
N ARG A 89 23.83 8.50 -18.58
CA ARG A 89 24.57 8.65 -19.84
C ARG A 89 25.81 9.51 -19.61
N CYS A 90 26.97 9.00 -20.02
CA CYS A 90 28.21 9.79 -19.99
C CYS A 90 28.15 10.89 -21.06
N LYS A 91 28.59 12.11 -20.73
CA LYS A 91 28.60 13.24 -21.68
C LYS A 91 29.68 13.10 -22.75
N ASN A 92 30.87 12.64 -22.35
CA ASN A 92 32.07 12.64 -23.20
C ASN A 92 32.48 11.23 -23.69
N VAL A 93 31.70 10.20 -23.34
CA VAL A 93 31.96 8.80 -23.69
C VAL A 93 30.65 8.17 -24.13
N LYS A 94 30.67 7.33 -25.17
CA LYS A 94 29.48 6.59 -25.66
C LYS A 94 29.15 5.41 -24.73
N PHE A 95 28.78 5.72 -23.49
CA PHE A 95 28.36 4.75 -22.49
C PHE A 95 27.05 5.18 -21.83
N GLU A 96 26.14 4.23 -21.67
CA GLU A 96 24.87 4.43 -21.01
C GLU A 96 24.53 3.21 -20.14
N SER A 97 24.24 3.45 -18.87
CA SER A 97 23.68 2.46 -17.96
C SER A 97 22.16 2.64 -17.88
N ARG A 98 21.42 1.53 -17.84
CA ARG A 98 19.95 1.50 -17.74
C ARG A 98 19.57 0.54 -16.63
N ARG A 99 18.67 0.96 -15.74
CA ARG A 99 18.10 0.14 -14.69
C ARG A 99 16.57 0.26 -14.73
N GLU A 100 15.89 -0.88 -14.76
CA GLU A 100 14.43 -0.95 -14.63
C GLU A 100 14.09 -1.35 -13.20
N GLU A 101 13.19 -0.60 -12.57
CA GLU A 101 12.74 -0.81 -11.20
C GLU A 101 11.21 -0.76 -11.16
N LEU A 102 10.62 -1.55 -10.25
CA LEU A 102 9.19 -1.53 -10.01
C LEU A 102 8.88 -0.52 -8.90
N PHE A 103 7.78 0.20 -9.03
CA PHE A 103 7.28 1.11 -8.01
C PHE A 103 5.79 0.87 -7.75
N TYR A 104 5.32 1.23 -6.55
CA TYR A 104 3.89 1.18 -6.18
C TYR A 104 3.32 2.57 -5.89
N ASP A 105 4.19 3.55 -5.71
CA ASP A 105 3.86 4.95 -5.44
C ASP A 105 4.93 5.87 -6.05
N ILE A 106 4.59 7.15 -6.19
CA ILE A 106 5.48 8.19 -6.75
C ILE A 106 5.58 9.30 -5.72
N GLN A 107 6.81 9.63 -5.31
CA GLN A 107 7.09 10.75 -4.42
C GLN A 107 7.23 12.03 -5.23
N LEU A 108 6.42 13.04 -4.90
CA LEU A 108 6.41 14.33 -5.60
C LEU A 108 6.94 15.43 -4.66
N ASN A 109 7.91 16.21 -5.14
CA ASN A 109 8.43 17.34 -4.38
C ASN A 109 7.55 18.57 -4.57
N VAL A 110 6.76 18.91 -3.56
CA VAL A 110 5.78 20.00 -3.60
C VAL A 110 6.36 21.39 -3.40
N LYS A 111 7.59 21.52 -2.88
CA LYS A 111 8.14 22.83 -2.51
C LYS A 111 8.37 23.69 -3.76
N GLY A 112 7.67 24.83 -3.84
CA GLY A 112 7.83 25.80 -4.93
C GLY A 112 7.13 25.42 -6.23
N LYS A 113 6.15 24.50 -6.18
CA LYS A 113 5.40 24.03 -7.35
C LYS A 113 3.91 24.37 -7.17
N LEU A 114 3.32 24.96 -8.21
CA LEU A 114 1.92 25.46 -8.18
C LEU A 114 0.91 24.47 -8.74
N ASP A 115 1.35 23.49 -9.54
CA ASP A 115 0.48 22.49 -10.18
C ASP A 115 1.19 21.12 -10.27
N SER A 116 0.37 20.07 -10.23
CA SER A 116 0.70 18.66 -10.48
C SER A 116 1.53 18.41 -11.73
N LYS A 117 1.30 19.15 -12.83
CA LYS A 117 2.10 19.00 -14.05
C LYS A 117 3.56 19.40 -13.85
N SER A 118 3.80 20.41 -13.00
CA SER A 118 5.15 20.89 -12.67
C SER A 118 5.88 19.98 -11.67
N LEU A 119 5.19 18.97 -11.11
CA LEU A 119 5.78 17.98 -10.19
C LEU A 119 6.37 16.79 -10.93
N ILE A 120 5.88 16.51 -12.15
CA ILE A 120 6.26 15.35 -12.96
C ILE A 120 7.31 15.75 -14.02
N PHE A 121 7.42 17.05 -14.35
CA PHE A 121 8.36 17.63 -15.31
C PHE A 121 9.22 18.74 -14.69
#